data_AF-A0AA45CS72-F1
#
_entry.id   AF-A0AA45CS72-F1
#
_cell.length_a   1.000
_cell.length_b   1.000
_cell.length_c   1.000
_cell.angle_alpha   90.00
_cell.angle_beta   90.00
_cell.angle_gamma   90.00
#
_symmetry.space_group_name_H-M   'P 1'
#
loop_
_entity.id
_entity.type
_entity.pdbx_description
1 polymer ?
#
loop_
_entity_poly.entity_id
_entity_poly.type
_entity_poly.pdbx_seq_one_letter_code
_entity_poly.pdbx_strand_id
1 'polypeptide(L)'
;MTEMTVKKYLEPYYTLDRVALGSILETARKGLDRPLSLQDVANRIGVFKGTVNNYEKGRSIPKEPQFSMLCKLYKIDKVDLINKTTILDRDKVLSKRYELLSTIRELQKEAAELKLLLETEKGEKQ
;
A
#
# COMPACT_ATOMS: atom_id res chain seq x y z
N MET A 1 15.33 9.03 -16.10
CA MET A 1 14.82 7.76 -15.51
C MET A 1 13.84 7.15 -16.49
N THR A 2 13.92 5.85 -16.75
CA THR A 2 12.92 5.17 -17.58
C THR A 2 11.65 4.94 -16.77
N GLU A 3 10.52 4.79 -17.45
CA GLU A 3 9.21 4.52 -16.84
C GLU A 3 9.24 3.25 -15.95
N MET A 4 10.03 2.25 -16.36
CA MET A 4 10.28 1.02 -15.61
C MET A 4 11.06 1.25 -14.30
N THR A 5 11.91 2.28 -14.24
CA THR A 5 12.66 2.63 -13.03
C THR A 5 11.74 3.28 -11.99
N VAL A 6 10.80 4.12 -12.44
CA VAL A 6 9.85 4.81 -11.56
C VAL A 6 8.85 3.81 -10.95
N LYS A 7 8.31 2.88 -11.75
CA LYS A 7 7.42 1.83 -11.23
C LYS A 7 8.09 1.00 -10.14
N LYS A 8 9.30 0.51 -10.39
CA LYS A 8 10.06 -0.29 -9.42
C LYS A 8 10.35 0.47 -8.13
N TYR A 9 10.67 1.76 -8.23
CA TYR A 9 10.87 2.62 -7.07
C TYR A 9 9.60 2.79 -6.23
N LEU A 10 8.43 2.83 -6.89
CA LEU A 10 7.15 3.06 -6.23
C LEU A 10 6.51 1.79 -5.64
N GLU A 11 7.01 0.59 -5.96
CA GLU A 11 6.49 -0.69 -5.47
C GLU A 11 6.17 -0.72 -3.95
N PRO A 12 7.05 -0.25 -3.05
CA PRO A 12 6.80 -0.30 -1.60
C PRO A 12 5.64 0.60 -1.12
N TYR A 13 5.21 1.55 -1.95
CA TYR A 13 4.18 2.53 -1.63
C TYR A 13 2.82 2.14 -2.20
N TYR A 14 2.73 1.06 -2.96
CA TYR A 14 1.43 0.52 -3.33
C TYR A 14 0.78 -0.19 -2.14
N THR A 15 -0.52 0.01 -1.99
CA THR A 15 -1.33 -0.61 -0.95
C THR A 15 -2.67 -1.03 -1.53
N LEU A 16 -3.38 -1.91 -0.85
CA LEU A 16 -4.76 -2.21 -1.18
C LEU A 16 -5.68 -1.09 -0.67
N ASP A 17 -6.51 -0.58 -1.57
CA ASP A 17 -7.65 0.26 -1.23
C ASP A 17 -8.67 -0.60 -0.49
N ARG A 18 -8.63 -0.50 0.84
CA ARG A 18 -9.53 -1.22 1.73
C ARG A 18 -11.02 -0.95 1.45
N VAL A 19 -11.37 0.26 1.01
CA VAL A 19 -12.77 0.66 0.78
C VAL A 19 -13.25 0.04 -0.53
N ALA A 20 -12.47 0.19 -1.61
CA ALA A 20 -12.80 -0.43 -2.89
C ALA A 20 -12.83 -1.96 -2.78
N LEU A 21 -11.86 -2.55 -2.09
CA LEU A 21 -11.80 -3.98 -1.82
C LEU A 21 -13.05 -4.47 -1.09
N GLY A 22 -13.43 -3.81 0.01
CA GLY A 22 -14.62 -4.17 0.78
C GLY A 22 -15.90 -4.08 -0.04
N SER A 23 -16.04 -3.01 -0.84
CA SER A 23 -17.20 -2.81 -1.72
C SER A 23 -17.32 -3.90 -2.79
N ILE A 24 -16.21 -4.31 -3.41
CA ILE A 24 -16.20 -5.39 -4.40
C ILE A 24 -16.58 -6.72 -3.74
N LEU A 25 -16.04 -7.03 -2.55
CA LEU A 25 -16.39 -8.25 -1.81
C LEU A 25 -17.88 -8.30 -1.44
N GLU A 26 -18.43 -7.17 -0.96
CA GLU A 26 -19.86 -7.07 -0.63
C GLU A 26 -20.75 -7.29 -1.86
N THR A 27 -20.39 -6.64 -2.96
CA THR A 27 -21.09 -6.75 -4.24
C THR A 27 -21.07 -8.18 -4.76
N ALA A 28 -19.89 -8.83 -4.74
CA ALA A 28 -19.74 -10.20 -5.20
C ALA A 28 -20.53 -11.20 -4.34
N ARG A 29 -20.51 -11.06 -3.01
CA ARG A 29 -21.31 -11.92 -2.11
C ARG A 29 -22.81 -11.81 -2.41
N LYS A 30 -23.30 -10.57 -2.63
CA LYS A 30 -24.70 -10.30 -2.94
C LYS A 30 -25.11 -10.71 -4.36
N GLY A 31 -24.16 -10.73 -5.29
CA GLY A 31 -24.37 -11.08 -6.69
C GLY A 31 -24.25 -12.58 -7.02
N LEU A 32 -24.01 -13.44 -6.03
CA LEU A 32 -24.06 -14.89 -6.22
C LEU A 32 -25.47 -15.35 -6.59
N ASP A 33 -25.59 -16.41 -7.41
CA ASP A 33 -26.87 -17.04 -7.76
C ASP A 33 -27.74 -17.33 -6.52
N ARG A 34 -27.08 -17.73 -5.43
CA ARG A 34 -27.65 -17.80 -4.08
C ARG A 34 -26.86 -16.89 -3.15
N PRO A 35 -27.36 -15.66 -2.86
CA PRO A 35 -26.67 -14.73 -1.98
C PRO A 35 -26.44 -15.33 -0.59
N LEU A 36 -25.20 -15.21 -0.11
CA LEU A 36 -24.82 -15.69 1.22
C LEU A 36 -25.04 -14.60 2.25
N SER A 37 -25.55 -14.94 3.43
CA SER A 37 -25.54 -14.01 4.56
C SER A 37 -24.10 -13.80 5.06
N LEU A 38 -23.87 -12.73 5.81
CA LEU A 38 -22.57 -12.52 6.48
C LEU A 38 -22.22 -13.68 7.42
N GLN A 39 -23.23 -14.30 8.06
CA GLN A 39 -23.02 -15.44 8.94
C GLN A 39 -22.60 -16.69 8.16
N ASP A 40 -23.20 -16.93 6.99
CA ASP A 40 -22.84 -18.08 6.14
C ASP A 40 -21.39 -17.99 5.66
N VAL A 41 -20.97 -16.80 5.23
CA VAL A 41 -19.57 -16.57 4.83
C VAL A 41 -18.64 -16.78 6.02
N ALA A 42 -18.97 -16.20 7.17
CA ALA A 42 -18.17 -16.29 8.39
C ALA A 42 -17.92 -17.75 8.79
N ASN A 43 -18.98 -18.57 8.78
CA ASN A 43 -18.91 -19.99 9.06
C ASN A 43 -18.01 -20.74 8.06
N ARG A 44 -18.09 -20.40 6.77
CA ARG A 44 -17.31 -21.05 5.71
C ARG A 44 -15.82 -20.72 5.72
N ILE A 45 -15.45 -19.52 6.17
CA ILE A 45 -14.04 -19.07 6.18
C ILE A 45 -13.42 -19.06 7.59
N GLY A 46 -14.15 -19.55 8.60
CA GLY A 46 -13.65 -19.71 9.97
C GLY A 46 -13.40 -18.40 10.71
N VAL A 47 -14.30 -17.41 10.57
CA VAL A 47 -14.20 -16.12 11.28
C VAL A 47 -15.56 -15.73 11.89
N PHE A 48 -15.60 -14.65 12.67
CA PHE A 48 -16.86 -14.10 13.17
C PHE A 48 -17.60 -13.28 12.09
N LYS A 49 -18.93 -13.23 12.17
CA LYS A 49 -19.77 -12.37 11.31
C LYS A 49 -19.31 -10.92 11.28
N GLY A 50 -18.95 -10.37 12.44
CA GLY A 50 -18.42 -9.01 12.56
C GLY A 50 -17.13 -8.80 11.76
N THR A 51 -16.29 -9.83 11.66
CA THR A 51 -15.05 -9.80 10.88
C THR A 51 -15.36 -9.69 9.38
N VAL A 52 -16.30 -10.48 8.85
CA VAL A 52 -16.75 -10.38 7.45
C VAL A 52 -17.33 -8.99 7.17
N ASN A 53 -18.16 -8.47 8.08
CA ASN A 53 -18.70 -7.12 7.96
C ASN A 53 -17.60 -6.06 7.93
N ASN A 54 -16.55 -6.20 8.74
CA ASN A 54 -15.41 -5.27 8.73
C ASN A 54 -14.62 -5.33 7.44
N TYR A 55 -14.49 -6.51 6.81
CA TYR A 55 -13.92 -6.66 5.47
C TYR A 55 -14.75 -5.90 4.43
N GLU A 56 -16.05 -6.15 4.39
CA GLU A 56 -16.97 -5.53 3.42
C GLU A 56 -17.09 -4.01 3.57
N LYS A 57 -16.92 -3.48 4.78
CA LYS A 57 -16.91 -2.03 5.04
C LYS A 57 -15.52 -1.41 4.95
N GLY A 58 -14.51 -2.15 4.52
CA GLY A 58 -13.14 -1.66 4.36
C GLY A 58 -12.48 -1.22 5.67
N ARG A 59 -12.96 -1.70 6.82
CA ARG A 59 -12.39 -1.39 8.14
C ARG A 59 -11.15 -2.23 8.43
N SER A 60 -11.07 -3.42 7.84
CA SER A 60 -9.93 -4.32 7.94
C SER A 60 -9.72 -5.07 6.62
N ILE A 61 -8.48 -5.45 6.32
CA ILE A 61 -8.13 -6.26 5.15
C ILE A 61 -8.08 -7.74 5.58
N PRO A 62 -8.70 -8.68 4.85
CA PRO A 62 -8.57 -10.10 5.12
C PRO A 62 -7.11 -10.56 5.01
N LYS A 63 -6.65 -11.39 5.95
CA LYS A 63 -5.35 -12.07 5.82
C LYS A 63 -5.39 -13.07 4.67
N GLU A 64 -4.22 -13.47 4.17
CA GLU A 64 -4.08 -14.33 2.99
C GLU A 64 -5.04 -15.54 3.00
N PRO A 65 -5.13 -16.36 4.07
CA PRO A 65 -5.97 -17.56 4.03
C PRO A 65 -7.44 -17.21 3.83
N GLN A 66 -7.94 -16.22 4.57
CA GLN A 66 -9.32 -15.74 4.45
C GLN A 66 -9.56 -15.05 3.11
N PHE A 67 -8.59 -14.27 2.62
CA PHE A 67 -8.68 -13.60 1.34
C PHE A 67 -8.81 -14.59 0.19
N SER A 68 -7.99 -15.64 0.18
CA SER A 68 -8.06 -16.72 -0.80
C SER A 68 -9.36 -17.52 -0.69
N MET A 69 -9.85 -17.78 0.53
CA MET A 69 -11.16 -18.42 0.73
C MET A 69 -12.32 -17.56 0.22
N LEU A 70 -12.30 -16.24 0.47
CA LEU A 70 -13.30 -15.30 -0.03
C LEU A 70 -13.32 -15.25 -1.55
N CYS A 71 -12.15 -15.14 -2.20
CA CYS A 71 -12.05 -15.13 -3.67
C CYS A 71 -12.64 -16.41 -4.27
N LYS A 72 -12.32 -17.58 -3.70
CA LYS A 72 -12.89 -18.87 -4.13
C LYS A 72 -14.40 -18.92 -3.92
N LEU A 73 -14.87 -18.53 -2.74
CA LEU A 73 -16.29 -18.56 -2.39
C LEU A 73 -17.14 -17.66 -3.27
N TYR A 74 -16.60 -16.50 -3.65
CA TYR A 74 -17.28 -15.50 -4.47
C TYR A 74 -17.01 -15.65 -5.96
N LYS A 75 -16.22 -16.65 -6.37
CA LYS A 75 -15.81 -16.89 -7.76
C LYS A 75 -15.13 -15.66 -8.40
N ILE A 76 -14.31 -14.95 -7.63
CA ILE A 76 -13.54 -13.79 -8.10
C ILE A 76 -12.09 -14.23 -8.36
N ASP A 77 -11.51 -13.77 -9.47
CA ASP A 77 -10.08 -13.93 -9.70
C ASP A 77 -9.28 -13.03 -8.74
N LYS A 78 -8.36 -13.66 -7.99
CA LYS A 78 -7.59 -12.99 -6.94
C LYS A 78 -6.64 -11.94 -7.51
N VAL A 79 -6.00 -12.22 -8.64
CA VAL A 79 -5.00 -11.33 -9.25
C VAL A 79 -5.69 -10.10 -9.81
N ASP A 80 -6.80 -10.29 -10.52
CA ASP A 80 -7.66 -9.21 -11.01
C ASP A 80 -8.17 -8.33 -9.87
N LEU A 81 -8.64 -8.92 -8.76
CA LEU A 81 -9.10 -8.15 -7.61
C LEU A 81 -7.98 -7.31 -6.99
N ILE A 82 -6.78 -7.87 -6.82
CA ILE A 82 -5.60 -7.13 -6.35
C ILE A 82 -5.30 -5.98 -7.31
N ASN A 83 -5.25 -6.23 -8.62
CA ASN A 83 -4.93 -5.21 -9.60
C ASN A 83 -5.94 -4.06 -9.61
N LYS A 84 -7.23 -4.35 -9.47
CA LYS A 84 -8.31 -3.35 -9.39
C LYS A 84 -8.29 -2.51 -8.11
N THR A 85 -7.72 -3.04 -7.04
CA THR A 85 -7.75 -2.41 -5.71
C THR A 85 -6.37 -1.92 -5.27
N THR A 86 -5.33 -2.11 -6.08
CA THR A 86 -3.99 -1.61 -5.77
C THR A 86 -3.91 -0.12 -6.11
N ILE A 87 -3.63 0.70 -5.09
CA ILE A 87 -3.49 2.16 -5.21
C ILE A 87 -2.15 2.61 -4.67
N LEU A 88 -1.67 3.76 -5.15
CA LEU A 88 -0.48 4.39 -4.59
C LEU A 88 -0.85 5.12 -3.29
N ASP A 89 -0.21 4.71 -2.19
CA ASP A 89 -0.34 5.36 -0.88
C ASP A 89 0.40 6.70 -0.90
N ARG A 90 -0.36 7.76 -1.21
CA ARG A 90 0.18 9.12 -1.37
C ARG A 90 0.80 9.65 -0.09
N ASP A 91 0.29 9.25 1.07
CA ASP A 91 0.79 9.71 2.37
C ASP A 91 2.15 9.09 2.67
N LYS A 92 2.33 7.78 2.37
CA LYS A 92 3.67 7.15 2.47
C LYS A 92 4.67 7.76 1.48
N VAL A 93 4.24 8.00 0.24
CA VAL A 93 5.11 8.67 -0.77
C VAL A 93 5.53 10.05 -0.28
N LEU A 94 4.58 10.83 0.24
CA LEU A 94 4.84 12.17 0.73
C LEU A 94 5.75 12.16 1.96
N SER A 95 5.53 11.22 2.87
CA SER A 95 6.39 11.02 4.06
C SER A 95 7.83 10.74 3.65
N LYS A 96 8.03 9.83 2.67
CA LYS A 96 9.38 9.54 2.17
C LYS A 96 10.04 10.75 1.52
N ARG A 97 9.26 11.53 0.77
CA ARG A 97 9.74 12.76 0.16
C ARG A 97 10.25 13.74 1.21
N TYR A 98 9.53 13.90 2.33
CA TYR A 98 9.98 14.79 3.41
C TYR A 98 11.27 14.29 4.07
N GLU A 99 11.41 12.99 4.34
CA GLU A 99 12.66 12.41 4.85
C GLU A 99 13.83 12.72 3.92
N LEU A 100 13.68 12.46 2.61
CA LEU A 100 14.72 12.71 1.62
C LEU A 100 15.10 14.18 1.53
N LEU A 101 14.12 15.08 1.57
CA LEU A 101 14.37 16.52 1.59
C LEU A 101 15.17 16.96 2.82
N SER A 102 14.88 16.36 3.98
CA SER A 102 15.67 16.61 5.20
C SER A 102 17.11 16.15 5.03
N THR A 103 17.33 14.92 4.54
CA THR A 103 18.67 14.39 4.30
C THR A 103 19.46 15.22 3.30
N ILE A 104 18.83 15.67 2.21
CA ILE A 104 19.48 16.52 1.21
C ILE A 104 19.95 17.84 1.82
N ARG A 105 19.16 18.45 2.70
CA ARG A 105 19.52 19.71 3.37
C ARG A 105 20.76 19.55 4.27
N GLU A 106 20.83 18.46 5.03
CA GLU A 106 22.01 18.18 5.88
C GLU A 106 23.26 17.95 5.01
N LEU A 107 23.15 17.14 3.96
CA LEU A 107 24.28 16.90 3.04
C LEU A 107 24.76 18.19 2.34
N GLN A 108 23.83 19.08 1.99
CA GLN A 108 24.18 20.39 1.41
C GLN A 108 24.93 21.28 2.41
N LYS A 109 24.56 21.22 3.70
CA LYS A 109 25.24 21.95 4.76
C LYS A 109 26.66 21.41 4.99
N GLU A 110 26.80 20.09 5.13
CA GLU A 110 28.12 19.43 5.26
C GLU A 110 29.02 19.73 4.06
N ALA A 111 28.48 19.67 2.84
CA ALA A 111 29.22 20.01 1.63
C ALA A 111 29.69 21.47 1.60
N ALA A 112 28.90 22.41 2.13
CA ALA A 112 29.28 23.80 2.23
C ALA A 112 30.39 24.03 3.28
N GLU A 113 30.32 23.35 4.43
CA GLU A 113 31.36 23.40 5.47
C GLU A 113 32.70 22.84 4.96
N LEU A 114 32.67 21.68 4.29
CA LEU A 114 33.87 21.08 3.68
C LEU A 114 34.50 21.98 2.62
N LYS A 115 33.67 22.67 1.83
CA LYS A 115 34.15 23.60 0.80
C LYS A 115 34.91 24.78 1.41
N LEU A 116 34.39 25.35 2.51
CA LEU A 116 35.04 26.45 3.22
C LEU A 116 36.40 26.02 3.79
N LEU A 117 36.48 24.85 4.41
CA LEU A 117 37.73 24.29 4.95
C LEU A 117 38.80 24.13 3.85
N LEU A 118 38.41 23.64 2.68
CA LEU A 118 39.31 23.47 1.55
C LEU A 118 39.83 24.81 1.00
N GLU A 119 39.02 25.86 1.06
CA GLU A 119 39.40 27.22 0.65
C GLU A 119 40.37 27.85 1.67
N THR A 120 40.17 27.65 2.97
CA THR A 120 41.09 28.13 4.01
C THR A 120 42.45 27.42 3.98
N GLU A 121 42.48 26.09 3.81
CA GLU A 121 43.74 25.33 3.73
C GLU A 121 44.59 25.66 2.49
N LYS A 122 43.95 26.12 1.40
CA LYS A 122 44.66 26.58 0.19
C LYS A 122 45.22 27.99 0.35
N GLY A 123 44.58 28.85 1.15
CA GLY A 123 45.06 30.20 1.44
C GLY A 123 46.25 30.24 2.40
N GLU A 124 46.36 29.27 3.32
CA GLU A 124 47.49 29.18 4.28
C GLU A 124 48.77 28.55 3.70
N LYS A 125 48.69 27.92 2.51
CA LYS A 125 49.84 27.31 1.81
C LYS A 125 50.46 28.20 0.73
N GLN A 126 50.09 29.48 0.65
CA GLN A 126 50.70 30.51 -0.19
C GLN A 126 51.52 31.49 0.64
#